data_AF-A0A835XCZ6-F1
#
_entry.id   AF-A0A835XCZ6-F1
#
_cell.length_a   1.000
_cell.length_b   1.000
_cell.length_c   1.000
_cell.angle_alpha   90.00
_cell.angle_beta   90.00
_cell.angle_gamma   90.00
#
_symmetry.space_group_name_H-M   'P 1'
#
loop_
_entity.id
_entity.type
_entity.pdbx_description
1 polymer ?
#
loop_
_entity_poly.entity_id
_entity_poly.type
_entity_poly.pdbx_seq_one_letter_code
_entity_poly.pdbx_strand_id
1 'polypeptide(L)'
;MSKKLFPTQEIGSLKKPMWLLNLVKNPSISKEVKARTRNDAALLNIRTLEDLGLDIVYDGEVRRVEMYEEPVRYIKGFDFAGRIRSWDNKYYNKARVNGPVSYKRNFHEEEFKYTKEHSKRELKVPVTGAYTLADWSYNEYYKSKDDLILNLAKKVLRPLVKDLVKLGAKIIQIDEPAATSHPAEMDIFRESINETVKGINAKFVVHACFSGNDYMALAPQMSEIKAQQYTLEFANRDTWNLGLNDKARKGYQVLKAFREYGYKGEIGIGVIDVHVDEIEPPELVRDRILYAAKALGDPAKIYVNPDCGLRTRSRLVAFNKIKSQVKGAELARQKLS
;
A
#
# COMPACT_ATOMS: atom_id res chain seq x y z
N MET A 1 21.11 -8.45 -18.31
CA MET A 1 19.68 -8.36 -18.74
C MET A 1 19.20 -6.96 -18.37
N SER A 2 18.60 -6.22 -19.30
CA SER A 2 18.05 -4.89 -19.00
C SER A 2 16.93 -5.00 -17.97
N LYS A 3 16.84 -4.05 -17.02
CA LYS A 3 15.75 -3.97 -16.04
C LYS A 3 14.42 -3.78 -16.82
N LYS A 4 13.42 -4.62 -16.54
CA LYS A 4 12.08 -4.51 -17.15
C LYS A 4 11.51 -3.11 -16.86
N LEU A 5 11.17 -2.35 -17.91
CA LEU A 5 10.46 -1.08 -17.76
C LEU A 5 9.02 -1.32 -17.30
N PHE A 6 8.49 -0.41 -16.49
CA PHE A 6 7.11 -0.45 -16.00
C PHE A 6 6.75 -1.77 -15.29
N PRO A 7 7.54 -2.21 -14.28
CA PRO A 7 7.17 -3.34 -13.45
C PRO A 7 5.79 -3.12 -12.82
N THR A 8 4.96 -4.16 -12.86
CA THR A 8 3.57 -4.11 -12.38
C THR A 8 3.47 -4.69 -10.98
N GLN A 9 2.68 -4.03 -10.14
CA GLN A 9 2.46 -4.45 -8.76
C GLN A 9 1.02 -4.15 -8.35
N GLU A 10 0.58 -4.80 -7.28
CA GLU A 10 -0.61 -4.41 -6.54
C GLU A 10 -0.23 -3.59 -5.30
N ILE A 11 -1.19 -3.00 -4.59
CA ILE A 11 -0.91 -2.18 -3.40
C ILE A 11 -0.82 -3.01 -2.11
N GLY A 12 -1.79 -3.89 -1.88
CA GLY A 12 -1.76 -4.89 -0.83
C GLY A 12 -3.03 -5.73 -0.79
N SER A 13 -4.18 -5.08 -0.58
CA SER A 13 -5.40 -5.78 -0.19
C SER A 13 -6.34 -6.16 -1.35
N LEU A 14 -6.92 -7.37 -1.26
CA LEU A 14 -7.99 -7.88 -2.13
C LEU A 14 -9.25 -8.20 -1.32
N LYS A 15 -10.41 -8.23 -1.99
CA LYS A 15 -11.66 -8.63 -1.33
C LYS A 15 -11.59 -10.11 -0.95
N LYS A 16 -11.82 -10.37 0.34
CA LYS A 16 -11.87 -11.70 0.92
C LYS A 16 -13.04 -12.49 0.30
N PRO A 17 -12.83 -13.75 -0.14
CA PRO A 17 -13.93 -14.57 -0.64
C PRO A 17 -15.01 -14.79 0.42
N MET A 18 -16.27 -14.88 0.00
CA MET A 18 -17.39 -15.10 0.93
C MET A 18 -17.29 -16.45 1.66
N TRP A 19 -16.84 -17.50 0.97
CA TRP A 19 -16.63 -18.82 1.59
C TRP A 19 -15.59 -18.76 2.73
N LEU A 20 -14.52 -17.98 2.56
CA LEU A 20 -13.52 -17.75 3.60
C LEU A 20 -14.17 -17.09 4.82
N LEU A 21 -14.91 -15.99 4.60
CA LEU A 21 -15.54 -15.24 5.68
C LEU A 21 -16.56 -16.10 6.45
N ASN A 22 -17.35 -16.92 5.76
CA ASN A 22 -18.33 -17.81 6.37
C ASN A 22 -17.65 -18.85 7.27
N LEU A 23 -16.56 -19.47 6.81
CA LEU A 23 -15.81 -20.46 7.58
C LEU A 23 -15.08 -19.86 8.78
N VAL A 24 -14.39 -18.73 8.61
CA VAL A 24 -13.59 -18.14 9.71
C VAL A 24 -14.45 -17.53 10.81
N LYS A 25 -15.64 -17.03 10.48
CA LYS A 25 -16.59 -16.47 11.45
C LYS A 25 -17.40 -17.53 12.19
N ASN A 26 -17.55 -18.74 11.63
CA ASN A 26 -18.31 -19.79 12.28
C ASN A 26 -17.58 -20.30 13.55
N PRO A 27 -18.17 -20.20 14.76
CA PRO A 27 -17.52 -20.64 15.99
C PRO A 27 -17.35 -22.16 16.09
N SER A 28 -18.12 -22.97 15.36
CA SER A 28 -18.02 -24.44 15.39
C SER A 28 -16.83 -24.99 14.59
N ILE A 29 -16.20 -24.18 13.75
CA ILE A 29 -15.05 -24.59 12.93
C ILE A 29 -13.76 -24.48 13.75
N SER A 30 -12.94 -25.54 13.70
CA SER A 30 -11.67 -25.60 14.44
C SER A 30 -10.67 -24.52 13.98
N LYS A 31 -9.76 -24.13 14.88
CA LYS A 31 -8.70 -23.13 14.56
C LYS A 31 -7.84 -23.59 13.39
N GLU A 32 -7.54 -24.88 13.31
CA GLU A 32 -6.72 -25.48 12.25
C GLU A 32 -7.40 -25.38 10.88
N VAL A 33 -8.69 -25.71 10.80
CA VAL A 33 -9.46 -25.54 9.55
C VAL A 33 -9.51 -24.06 9.15
N LYS A 34 -9.68 -23.13 10.10
CA LYS A 34 -9.66 -21.69 9.82
C LYS A 34 -8.29 -21.20 9.34
N ALA A 35 -7.19 -21.76 9.85
CA ALA A 35 -5.84 -21.45 9.39
C ALA A 35 -5.63 -21.95 7.96
N ARG A 36 -5.96 -23.22 7.69
CA ARG A 36 -5.90 -23.80 6.34
C ARG A 36 -6.75 -23.03 5.33
N THR A 37 -7.97 -22.66 5.69
CA THR A 37 -8.88 -21.88 4.82
C THR A 37 -8.26 -20.51 4.44
N ARG A 38 -7.55 -19.85 5.37
CA ARG A 38 -6.83 -18.61 5.08
C ARG A 38 -5.65 -18.85 4.13
N ASN A 39 -4.92 -19.94 4.32
CA ASN A 39 -3.81 -20.35 3.47
C ASN A 39 -4.27 -20.69 2.03
N ASP A 40 -5.40 -21.37 1.89
CA ASP A 40 -6.00 -21.66 0.57
C ASP A 40 -6.39 -20.37 -0.15
N ALA A 41 -6.97 -19.39 0.58
CA ALA A 41 -7.32 -18.09 0.02
C ALA A 41 -6.08 -17.27 -0.38
N ALA A 42 -5.01 -17.33 0.41
CA ALA A 42 -3.73 -16.69 0.12
C ALA A 42 -3.09 -17.30 -1.13
N LEU A 43 -3.03 -18.63 -1.22
CA LEU A 43 -2.51 -19.33 -2.38
C LEU A 43 -3.30 -19.01 -3.66
N LEU A 44 -4.63 -18.98 -3.57
CA LEU A 44 -5.48 -18.58 -4.68
C LEU A 44 -5.14 -17.16 -5.16
N ASN A 45 -5.00 -16.20 -4.24
CA ASN A 45 -4.64 -14.83 -4.59
C ASN A 45 -3.26 -14.77 -5.24
N ILE A 46 -2.23 -15.39 -4.64
CA ILE A 46 -0.86 -15.42 -5.14
C ILE A 46 -0.86 -15.95 -6.58
N ARG A 47 -1.43 -17.13 -6.83
CA ARG A 47 -1.47 -17.73 -8.17
C ARG A 47 -2.23 -16.87 -9.17
N THR A 48 -3.38 -16.34 -8.78
CA THR A 48 -4.17 -15.46 -9.66
C THR A 48 -3.36 -14.22 -10.07
N LEU A 49 -2.69 -13.56 -9.12
CA LEU A 49 -1.89 -12.36 -9.39
C LEU A 49 -0.67 -12.68 -10.28
N GLU A 50 -0.04 -13.83 -10.07
CA GLU A 50 1.08 -14.32 -10.89
C GLU A 50 0.66 -14.64 -12.32
N ASP A 51 -0.49 -15.31 -12.50
CA ASP A 51 -1.06 -15.71 -13.79
C ASP A 51 -1.55 -14.48 -14.58
N LEU A 52 -2.03 -13.45 -13.89
CA LEU A 52 -2.34 -12.15 -14.48
C LEU A 52 -1.10 -11.39 -14.96
N GLY A 53 0.10 -11.81 -14.54
CA GLY A 53 1.36 -11.25 -15.00
C GLY A 53 1.92 -10.10 -14.15
N LEU A 54 1.53 -10.00 -12.87
CA LEU A 54 2.18 -9.07 -11.94
C LEU A 54 3.64 -9.47 -11.70
N ASP A 55 4.51 -8.47 -11.62
CA ASP A 55 5.95 -8.64 -11.36
C ASP A 55 6.26 -8.72 -9.86
N ILE A 56 5.51 -7.94 -9.06
CA ILE A 56 5.64 -7.86 -7.61
C ILE A 56 4.27 -8.16 -7.01
N VAL A 57 4.22 -9.09 -6.06
CA VAL A 57 2.96 -9.56 -5.47
C VAL A 57 3.06 -9.68 -3.96
N TYR A 58 1.89 -9.82 -3.34
CA TYR A 58 1.74 -10.37 -1.99
C TYR A 58 0.54 -11.35 -2.00
N ASP A 59 -0.13 -11.55 -0.88
CA ASP A 59 -1.24 -12.51 -0.74
C ASP A 59 -2.64 -11.87 -0.79
N GLY A 60 -2.74 -10.57 -1.07
CA GLY A 60 -4.01 -9.84 -1.01
C GLY A 60 -4.43 -9.45 0.42
N GLU A 61 -3.53 -9.55 1.41
CA GLU A 61 -3.78 -9.31 2.84
C GLU A 61 -4.98 -10.13 3.37
N VAL A 62 -5.17 -11.30 2.77
CA VAL A 62 -6.38 -12.12 2.97
C VAL A 62 -6.38 -12.79 4.34
N ARG A 63 -5.21 -12.90 4.96
CA ARG A 63 -5.01 -13.50 6.28
C ARG A 63 -5.27 -12.53 7.44
N ARG A 64 -5.26 -11.22 7.17
CA ARG A 64 -5.47 -10.12 8.15
C ARG A 64 -6.95 -9.79 8.29
N VAL A 65 -7.40 -9.25 9.42
CA VAL A 65 -8.74 -8.64 9.50
C VAL A 65 -8.81 -7.40 8.61
N GLU A 66 -7.91 -6.45 8.86
CA GLU A 66 -7.81 -5.14 8.22
C GLU A 66 -6.43 -4.53 8.55
N MET A 67 -5.95 -3.57 7.75
CA MET A 67 -4.65 -2.89 7.92
C MET A 67 -4.50 -2.22 9.29
N TYR A 68 -5.58 -1.70 9.91
CA TYR A 68 -5.47 -1.08 11.25
C TYR A 68 -5.74 -2.06 12.40
N GLU A 69 -6.86 -2.80 12.33
CA GLU A 69 -7.25 -3.66 13.45
C GLU A 69 -6.29 -4.84 13.67
N GLU A 70 -5.66 -5.34 12.60
CA GLU A 70 -4.70 -6.44 12.71
C GLU A 70 -3.47 -6.05 13.54
N PRO A 71 -2.67 -5.03 13.16
CA PRO A 71 -1.49 -4.64 13.95
C PRO A 71 -1.84 -4.24 15.37
N VAL A 72 -2.94 -3.51 15.60
CA VAL A 72 -3.36 -3.05 16.95
C VAL A 72 -3.45 -4.21 17.95
N ARG A 73 -3.90 -5.40 17.53
CA ARG A 73 -3.98 -6.59 18.40
C ARG A 73 -2.60 -7.01 18.94
N TYR A 74 -1.53 -6.71 18.21
CA TYR A 74 -0.16 -7.14 18.49
C TYR A 74 0.74 -6.02 19.02
N ILE A 75 0.16 -4.87 19.40
CA ILE A 75 0.87 -3.76 20.02
C ILE A 75 0.43 -3.65 21.48
N LYS A 76 1.38 -3.50 22.43
CA LYS A 76 1.06 -3.18 23.83
C LYS A 76 0.64 -1.71 23.94
N GLY A 77 -0.16 -1.38 24.95
CA GLY A 77 -0.63 -0.01 25.18
C GLY A 77 -1.85 0.41 24.34
N PHE A 78 -2.38 -0.48 23.50
CA PHE A 78 -3.63 -0.29 22.77
C PHE A 78 -4.75 -1.10 23.40
N ASP A 79 -5.92 -0.48 23.56
CA ASP A 79 -7.19 -1.13 23.87
C ASP A 79 -8.27 -0.70 22.88
N PHE A 80 -9.07 -1.65 22.39
CA PHE A 80 -10.19 -1.31 21.51
C PHE A 80 -11.28 -0.54 22.27
N ALA A 81 -11.76 0.55 21.67
CA ALA A 81 -12.75 1.48 22.22
C ALA A 81 -14.12 1.37 21.51
N GLY A 82 -14.28 0.42 20.58
CA GLY A 82 -15.54 0.16 19.89
C GLY A 82 -15.55 0.63 18.43
N ARG A 83 -16.66 0.36 17.75
CA ARG A 83 -16.79 0.59 16.31
C ARG A 83 -17.20 2.03 16.04
N ILE A 84 -16.40 2.73 15.24
CA ILE A 84 -16.71 4.06 14.74
C ILE A 84 -16.93 4.02 13.24
N ARG A 85 -17.83 4.88 12.76
CA ARG A 85 -18.09 5.08 11.33
C ARG A 85 -16.87 5.74 10.69
N SER A 86 -16.38 5.20 9.59
CA SER A 86 -15.26 5.77 8.81
C SER A 86 -15.79 6.55 7.61
N TRP A 87 -16.42 5.86 6.66
CA TRP A 87 -17.00 6.48 5.46
C TRP A 87 -18.19 5.67 4.97
N ASP A 88 -19.24 6.36 4.51
CA ASP A 88 -20.54 5.78 4.17
C ASP A 88 -21.00 4.81 5.29
N ASN A 89 -21.43 3.58 5.01
CA ASN A 89 -21.88 2.63 6.04
C ASN A 89 -20.76 1.70 6.54
N LYS A 90 -19.49 2.11 6.39
CA LYS A 90 -18.33 1.33 6.84
C LYS A 90 -17.85 1.75 8.22
N TYR A 91 -17.48 0.75 9.01
CA TYR A 91 -17.04 0.91 10.40
C TYR A 91 -15.73 0.17 10.63
N TYR A 92 -14.88 0.73 11.49
CA TYR A 92 -13.70 0.04 12.02
C TYR A 92 -13.70 0.12 13.54
N ASN A 93 -13.07 -0.85 14.19
CA ASN A 93 -12.92 -0.88 15.63
C ASN A 93 -11.74 0.02 16.04
N LYS A 94 -12.04 1.25 16.44
CA LYS A 94 -11.03 2.23 16.85
C LYS A 94 -10.45 1.85 18.20
N ALA A 95 -9.16 2.08 18.41
CA ALA A 95 -8.49 1.85 19.67
C ALA A 95 -8.05 3.15 20.34
N ARG A 96 -7.79 3.06 21.64
CA ARG A 96 -7.16 4.08 22.46
C ARG A 96 -5.77 3.62 22.89
N VAL A 97 -4.85 4.57 22.97
CA VAL A 97 -3.51 4.37 23.49
C VAL A 97 -3.47 4.92 24.91
N ASN A 98 -3.60 4.02 25.89
CA ASN A 98 -3.70 4.34 27.32
C ASN A 98 -2.44 3.91 28.12
N GLY A 99 -1.39 3.49 27.42
CA GLY A 99 -0.13 3.08 28.03
C GLY A 99 1.03 3.12 27.03
N PRO A 100 2.25 2.79 27.48
CA PRO A 100 3.43 2.83 26.63
C PRO A 100 3.35 1.79 25.51
N VAL A 101 3.53 2.23 24.27
CA VAL A 101 3.49 1.35 23.11
C VAL A 101 4.77 0.51 22.99
N SER A 102 4.59 -0.77 22.67
CA SER A 102 5.71 -1.65 22.33
C SER A 102 5.25 -2.84 21.49
N TYR A 103 6.17 -3.32 20.66
CA TYR A 103 6.03 -4.51 19.85
C TYR A 103 5.84 -5.77 20.71
N LYS A 104 4.74 -6.53 20.52
CA LYS A 104 4.54 -7.82 21.22
C LYS A 104 5.26 -8.97 20.52
N ARG A 105 5.03 -9.13 19.21
CA ARG A 105 5.57 -10.21 18.36
C ARG A 105 5.40 -9.89 16.88
N ASN A 106 6.13 -10.59 16.01
CA ASN A 106 5.95 -10.48 14.57
C ASN A 106 4.62 -11.11 14.17
N PHE A 107 3.63 -10.29 13.82
CA PHE A 107 2.33 -10.77 13.37
C PHE A 107 2.27 -11.03 11.86
N HIS A 108 3.28 -10.58 11.11
CA HIS A 108 3.44 -10.90 9.69
C HIS A 108 4.23 -12.19 9.46
N GLU A 109 4.87 -12.77 10.47
CA GLU A 109 5.80 -13.89 10.28
C GLU A 109 5.19 -15.08 9.54
N GLU A 110 4.03 -15.55 9.99
CA GLU A 110 3.37 -16.72 9.40
C GLU A 110 2.83 -16.40 7.99
N GLU A 111 2.32 -15.19 7.78
CA GLU A 111 1.84 -14.68 6.49
C GLU A 111 3.00 -14.61 5.49
N PHE A 112 4.10 -13.96 5.88
CA PHE A 112 5.26 -13.76 5.03
C PHE A 112 5.95 -15.09 4.66
N LYS A 113 6.15 -16.00 5.62
CA LYS A 113 6.75 -17.32 5.35
C LYS A 113 5.93 -18.10 4.33
N TYR A 114 4.60 -18.14 4.51
CA TYR A 114 3.71 -18.84 3.59
C TYR A 114 3.74 -18.23 2.19
N THR A 115 3.66 -16.91 2.07
CA THR A 115 3.72 -16.21 0.78
C THR A 115 5.06 -16.42 0.09
N LYS A 116 6.17 -16.38 0.84
CA LYS A 116 7.53 -16.64 0.34
C LYS A 116 7.72 -18.06 -0.18
N GLU A 117 7.13 -19.04 0.49
CA GLU A 117 7.18 -20.45 0.07
C GLU A 117 6.40 -20.69 -1.23
N HIS A 118 5.29 -19.99 -1.43
CA HIS A 118 4.35 -20.29 -2.52
C HIS A 118 4.50 -19.37 -3.74
N SER A 119 5.09 -18.18 -3.60
CA SER A 119 5.26 -17.25 -4.72
C SER A 119 6.57 -17.48 -5.49
N LYS A 120 6.50 -17.24 -6.80
CA LYS A 120 7.64 -17.21 -7.73
C LYS A 120 8.06 -15.78 -8.09
N ARG A 121 7.37 -14.77 -7.55
CA ARG A 121 7.57 -13.34 -7.85
C ARG A 121 8.29 -12.63 -6.70
N GLU A 122 8.71 -11.41 -6.96
CA GLU A 122 9.24 -10.56 -5.90
C GLU A 122 8.12 -10.17 -4.93
N LEU A 123 8.43 -10.18 -3.64
CA LEU A 123 7.45 -9.90 -2.59
C LEU A 123 7.61 -8.50 -2.04
N LYS A 124 6.48 -7.78 -1.96
CA LYS A 124 6.36 -6.50 -1.28
C LYS A 124 5.40 -6.66 -0.10
N VAL A 125 5.91 -6.50 1.11
CA VAL A 125 5.11 -6.70 2.35
C VAL A 125 4.45 -5.37 2.74
N PRO A 126 3.11 -5.24 2.68
CA PRO A 126 2.42 -4.06 3.20
C PRO A 126 2.38 -4.09 4.72
N VAL A 127 2.76 -2.98 5.35
CA VAL A 127 2.79 -2.74 6.80
C VAL A 127 2.20 -1.37 7.07
N THR A 128 1.19 -1.27 7.91
CA THR A 128 0.62 0.04 8.30
C THR A 128 1.62 0.86 9.09
N GLY A 129 1.82 2.10 8.69
CA GLY A 129 2.82 2.98 9.27
C GLY A 129 2.41 3.63 10.59
N ALA A 130 3.40 4.24 11.24
CA ALA A 130 3.25 4.81 12.57
C ALA A 130 2.31 6.01 12.61
N TYR A 131 2.29 6.83 11.56
CA TYR A 131 1.43 8.02 11.50
C TYR A 131 -0.05 7.59 11.48
N THR A 132 -0.41 6.65 10.61
CA THR A 132 -1.78 6.14 10.46
C THR A 132 -2.24 5.40 11.70
N LEU A 133 -1.37 4.59 12.33
CA LEU A 133 -1.71 3.95 13.60
C LEU A 133 -2.02 4.97 14.70
N ALA A 134 -1.30 6.10 14.77
CA ALA A 134 -1.58 7.16 15.72
C ALA A 134 -2.88 7.91 15.38
N ASP A 135 -3.02 8.36 14.13
CA ASP A 135 -4.14 9.18 13.66
C ASP A 135 -5.50 8.45 13.80
N TRP A 136 -5.51 7.15 13.51
CA TRP A 136 -6.71 6.34 13.64
C TRP A 136 -6.98 5.85 15.06
N SER A 137 -6.24 6.33 16.07
CA SER A 137 -6.40 5.99 17.47
C SER A 137 -6.71 7.20 18.34
N TYR A 138 -7.27 6.99 19.53
CA TYR A 138 -7.31 8.01 20.56
C TYR A 138 -5.98 8.00 21.32
N ASN A 139 -5.35 9.15 21.49
CA ASN A 139 -4.16 9.26 22.34
C ASN A 139 -4.57 9.71 23.74
N GLU A 140 -4.45 8.81 24.72
CA GLU A 140 -4.81 9.06 26.13
C GLU A 140 -3.59 8.99 27.06
N TYR A 141 -2.38 8.76 26.52
CA TYR A 141 -1.16 8.53 27.30
C TYR A 141 0.00 9.47 26.96
N TYR A 142 0.26 9.72 25.67
CA TYR A 142 1.38 10.56 25.24
C TYR A 142 0.98 12.04 25.23
N LYS A 143 1.94 12.94 25.45
CA LYS A 143 1.67 14.39 25.54
C LYS A 143 1.16 14.99 24.22
N SER A 144 1.57 14.42 23.10
CA SER A 144 1.19 14.88 21.76
C SER A 144 0.99 13.70 20.81
N LYS A 145 0.34 13.98 19.66
CA LYS A 145 0.24 13.02 18.55
C LYS A 145 1.64 12.66 18.03
N ASP A 146 2.54 13.64 17.90
CA ASP A 146 3.93 13.44 17.45
C ASP A 146 4.71 12.50 18.39
N ASP A 147 4.56 12.66 19.70
CA ASP A 147 5.16 11.77 20.68
C ASP A 147 4.68 10.32 20.49
N LEU A 148 3.39 10.12 20.25
CA LEU A 148 2.82 8.81 19.96
C LEU A 148 3.38 8.25 18.64
N ILE A 149 3.41 9.05 17.57
CA ILE A 149 3.92 8.66 16.24
C ILE A 149 5.37 8.19 16.34
N LEU A 150 6.25 8.97 16.97
CA LEU A 150 7.67 8.61 17.10
C LEU A 150 7.88 7.39 17.99
N ASN A 151 7.08 7.23 19.05
CA ASN A 151 7.15 6.03 19.89
C ASN A 151 6.66 4.78 19.15
N LEU A 152 5.60 4.87 18.35
CA LEU A 152 5.17 3.80 17.46
C LEU A 152 6.29 3.45 16.47
N ALA A 153 6.82 4.43 15.74
CA ALA A 153 7.89 4.23 14.77
C ALA A 153 9.09 3.50 15.41
N LYS A 154 9.56 3.99 16.56
CA LYS A 154 10.76 3.48 17.24
C LYS A 154 10.55 2.13 17.93
N LYS A 155 9.46 1.95 18.67
CA LYS A 155 9.23 0.81 19.58
C LYS A 155 8.36 -0.28 18.99
N VAL A 156 7.72 -0.02 17.85
CA VAL A 156 6.80 -0.96 17.20
C VAL A 156 7.22 -1.24 15.76
N LEU A 157 7.26 -0.23 14.91
CA LEU A 157 7.45 -0.46 13.48
C LEU A 157 8.89 -0.82 13.14
N ARG A 158 9.89 -0.12 13.69
CA ARG A 158 11.30 -0.49 13.50
C ARG A 158 11.63 -1.94 13.88
N PRO A 159 11.27 -2.46 15.08
CA PRO A 159 11.53 -3.86 15.40
C PRO A 159 10.75 -4.83 14.50
N LEU A 160 9.50 -4.53 14.13
CA LEU A 160 8.72 -5.34 13.18
C LEU A 160 9.38 -5.43 11.80
N VAL A 161 9.78 -4.28 11.25
CA VAL A 161 10.47 -4.18 9.96
C VAL A 161 11.81 -4.93 10.02
N LYS A 162 12.57 -4.77 11.11
CA LYS A 162 13.83 -5.49 11.32
C LYS A 162 13.61 -7.01 11.32
N ASP A 163 12.54 -7.50 11.95
CA ASP A 163 12.22 -8.93 11.97
C ASP A 163 11.76 -9.45 10.61
N LEU A 164 10.99 -8.67 9.85
CA LEU A 164 10.64 -9.00 8.46
C LEU A 164 11.88 -9.15 7.57
N VAL A 165 12.85 -8.23 7.69
CA VAL A 165 14.11 -8.33 6.95
C VAL A 165 14.92 -9.56 7.36
N LYS A 166 14.96 -9.92 8.65
CA LYS A 166 15.60 -11.18 9.10
C LYS A 166 14.94 -12.43 8.50
N LEU A 167 13.62 -12.40 8.27
CA LEU A 167 12.91 -13.49 7.58
C LEU A 167 13.19 -13.53 6.06
N GLY A 168 13.85 -12.48 5.54
CA GLY A 168 14.24 -12.35 4.14
C GLY A 168 13.31 -11.47 3.30
N ALA A 169 12.50 -10.61 3.92
CA ALA A 169 11.75 -9.59 3.19
C ALA A 169 12.72 -8.57 2.57
N LYS A 170 12.60 -8.35 1.25
CA LYS A 170 13.46 -7.42 0.50
C LYS A 170 12.78 -6.09 0.22
N ILE A 171 11.46 -6.11 -0.01
CA ILE A 171 10.65 -4.92 -0.22
C ILE A 171 9.58 -4.84 0.88
N ILE A 172 9.55 -3.73 1.60
CA ILE A 172 8.56 -3.46 2.64
C ILE A 172 7.86 -2.15 2.29
N GLN A 173 6.55 -2.19 2.18
CA GLN A 173 5.71 -1.02 1.96
C GLN A 173 5.13 -0.54 3.28
N ILE A 174 5.33 0.75 3.58
CA ILE A 174 4.77 1.43 4.73
C ILE A 174 3.53 2.18 4.25
N ASP A 175 2.36 1.71 4.68
CA ASP A 175 1.06 2.24 4.28
C ASP A 175 0.63 3.37 5.20
N GLU A 176 0.50 4.57 4.64
CA GLU A 176 0.20 5.80 5.36
C GLU A 176 -0.97 6.58 4.73
N PRO A 177 -2.18 5.98 4.64
CA PRO A 177 -3.34 6.61 4.03
C PRO A 177 -3.83 7.86 4.80
N ALA A 178 -3.48 8.03 6.07
CA ALA A 178 -3.88 9.18 6.87
C ALA A 178 -2.94 10.39 6.74
N ALA A 179 -1.72 10.20 6.23
CA ALA A 179 -0.70 11.24 6.26
C ALA A 179 -1.06 12.41 5.32
N THR A 180 -1.30 12.10 4.05
CA THR A 180 -1.47 13.14 3.01
C THR A 180 -2.81 13.87 3.05
N SER A 181 -3.72 13.52 3.96
CA SER A 181 -4.90 14.31 4.29
C SER A 181 -4.62 15.41 5.33
N HIS A 182 -3.41 15.45 5.91
CA HIS A 182 -2.97 16.44 6.89
C HIS A 182 -1.71 17.17 6.40
N PRO A 183 -1.83 18.11 5.43
CA PRO A 183 -0.67 18.77 4.81
C PRO A 183 0.28 19.49 5.78
N ALA A 184 -0.22 19.93 6.95
CA ALA A 184 0.57 20.60 7.97
C ALA A 184 1.46 19.64 8.79
N GLU A 185 1.23 18.33 8.72
CA GLU A 185 1.92 17.32 9.53
C GLU A 185 2.99 16.55 8.73
N MET A 186 3.46 17.10 7.61
CA MET A 186 4.39 16.40 6.71
C MET A 186 5.81 16.21 7.29
N ASP A 187 6.24 17.09 8.20
CA ASP A 187 7.54 16.93 8.88
C ASP A 187 7.54 15.73 9.84
N ILE A 188 6.52 15.61 10.71
CA ILE A 188 6.37 14.44 11.59
C ILE A 188 6.13 13.15 10.80
N PHE A 189 5.40 13.23 9.69
CA PHE A 189 5.27 12.11 8.75
C PHE A 189 6.64 11.64 8.25
N ARG A 190 7.49 12.55 7.72
CA ARG A 190 8.86 12.23 7.29
C ARG A 190 9.68 11.61 8.40
N GLU A 191 9.66 12.21 9.59
CA GLU A 191 10.42 11.72 10.75
C GLU A 191 9.97 10.32 11.16
N SER A 192 8.67 10.03 11.11
CA SER A 192 8.12 8.71 11.45
C SER A 192 8.60 7.61 10.51
N ILE A 193 8.67 7.86 9.20
CA ILE A 193 9.20 6.92 8.22
C ILE A 193 10.71 6.72 8.45
N ASN A 194 11.45 7.82 8.58
CA ASN A 194 12.90 7.78 8.80
C ASN A 194 13.27 7.03 10.09
N GLU A 195 12.51 7.24 11.16
CA GLU A 195 12.66 6.50 12.41
C GLU A 195 12.31 5.02 12.20
N THR A 196 11.20 4.70 11.51
CA THR A 196 10.80 3.31 11.24
C THR A 196 11.90 2.51 10.53
N VAL A 197 12.58 3.09 9.54
CA VAL A 197 13.54 2.36 8.68
C VAL A 197 15.01 2.49 9.11
N LYS A 198 15.31 3.29 10.13
CA LYS A 198 16.67 3.62 10.54
C LYS A 198 17.55 2.39 10.79
N GLY A 199 18.67 2.32 10.07
CA GLY A 199 19.67 1.25 10.23
C GLY A 199 19.24 -0.11 9.69
N ILE A 200 18.21 -0.16 8.85
CA ILE A 200 17.70 -1.39 8.24
C ILE A 200 17.99 -1.36 6.74
N ASN A 201 18.62 -2.42 6.22
CA ASN A 201 18.94 -2.55 4.80
C ASN A 201 17.86 -3.34 4.07
N ALA A 202 16.90 -2.64 3.46
CA ALA A 202 15.87 -3.18 2.58
C ALA A 202 15.40 -2.09 1.62
N LYS A 203 14.61 -2.46 0.60
CA LYS A 203 13.87 -1.48 -0.21
C LYS A 203 12.59 -1.10 0.53
N PHE A 204 12.44 0.19 0.82
CA PHE A 204 11.25 0.76 1.44
C PHE A 204 10.40 1.48 0.40
N VAL A 205 9.11 1.16 0.44
CA VAL A 205 8.07 1.80 -0.36
C VAL A 205 7.16 2.56 0.60
N VAL A 206 6.73 3.76 0.25
CA VAL A 206 5.69 4.48 0.97
C VAL A 206 4.44 4.48 0.10
N HIS A 207 3.35 3.91 0.61
CA HIS A 207 2.05 4.11 0.00
C HIS A 207 1.31 5.21 0.74
N ALA A 208 0.91 6.25 0.00
CA ALA A 208 0.03 7.29 0.48
C ALA A 208 -1.11 7.46 -0.53
N CYS A 209 -2.31 7.69 -0.03
CA CYS A 209 -3.53 7.89 -0.81
C CYS A 209 -4.39 8.98 -0.14
N PHE A 210 -5.52 9.32 -0.76
CA PHE A 210 -6.45 10.35 -0.28
C PHE A 210 -5.79 11.70 0.00
N SER A 211 -4.84 12.11 -0.85
CA SER A 211 -4.16 13.39 -0.64
C SER A 211 -5.13 14.55 -0.78
N GLY A 212 -5.18 15.41 0.26
CA GLY A 212 -6.04 16.60 0.29
C GLY A 212 -5.56 17.76 -0.58
N ASN A 213 -4.34 17.68 -1.14
CA ASN A 213 -3.74 18.75 -1.95
C ASN A 213 -2.88 18.22 -3.10
N ASP A 214 -3.33 17.14 -3.71
CA ASP A 214 -2.66 16.52 -4.85
C ASP A 214 -1.16 16.23 -4.63
N TYR A 215 -0.81 15.79 -3.42
CA TYR A 215 0.57 15.49 -2.98
C TYR A 215 1.54 16.67 -3.00
N MET A 216 1.07 17.91 -3.18
CA MET A 216 1.94 19.09 -3.18
C MET A 216 2.65 19.30 -1.85
N ALA A 217 2.03 18.92 -0.72
CA ALA A 217 2.69 18.99 0.59
C ALA A 217 3.70 17.84 0.80
N LEU A 218 3.51 16.71 0.12
CA LEU A 218 4.45 15.59 0.16
C LEU A 218 5.69 15.88 -0.69
N ALA A 219 5.52 16.50 -1.86
CA ALA A 219 6.58 16.76 -2.85
C ALA A 219 7.91 17.29 -2.26
N PRO A 220 7.95 18.35 -1.42
CA PRO A 220 9.20 18.85 -0.85
C PRO A 220 9.86 17.88 0.15
N GLN A 221 9.12 16.94 0.72
CA GLN A 221 9.62 15.99 1.71
C GLN A 221 10.19 14.71 1.10
N MET A 222 9.82 14.38 -0.14
CA MET A 222 10.08 13.07 -0.74
C MET A 222 11.57 12.71 -0.80
N SER A 223 12.43 13.70 -1.02
CA SER A 223 13.89 13.49 -1.08
C SER A 223 14.54 13.26 0.29
N GLU A 224 13.88 13.69 1.37
CA GLU A 224 14.39 13.59 2.75
C GLU A 224 13.88 12.35 3.49
N ILE A 225 12.76 11.79 3.04
CA ILE A 225 12.26 10.50 3.50
C ILE A 225 13.17 9.38 2.98
N LYS A 226 13.58 8.47 3.85
CA LYS A 226 14.47 7.33 3.56
C LYS A 226 13.70 6.15 2.94
N ALA A 227 12.94 6.42 1.88
CA ALA A 227 12.24 5.43 1.07
C ALA A 227 12.69 5.50 -0.39
N GLN A 228 12.78 4.35 -1.06
CA GLN A 228 13.23 4.28 -2.45
C GLN A 228 12.09 4.48 -3.44
N GLN A 229 10.84 4.28 -2.99
CA GLN A 229 9.67 4.34 -3.86
C GLN A 229 8.46 4.97 -3.17
N TYR A 230 7.67 5.73 -3.92
CA TYR A 230 6.30 6.13 -3.52
C TYR A 230 5.27 5.48 -4.43
N THR A 231 4.25 4.84 -3.87
CA THR A 231 3.09 4.36 -4.62
C THR A 231 1.90 5.25 -4.31
N LEU A 232 1.49 6.06 -5.27
CA LEU A 232 0.51 7.15 -5.08
C LEU A 232 -0.71 6.97 -5.99
N GLU A 233 -1.83 7.57 -5.57
CA GLU A 233 -3.09 7.55 -6.31
C GLU A 233 -3.18 8.70 -7.34
N PHE A 234 -3.58 8.40 -8.58
CA PHE A 234 -3.73 9.42 -9.63
C PHE A 234 -4.92 9.17 -10.57
N ALA A 235 -5.41 7.95 -10.70
CA ALA A 235 -6.44 7.63 -11.68
C ALA A 235 -7.81 8.21 -11.30
N ASN A 236 -8.15 8.23 -10.00
CA ASN A 236 -9.41 8.76 -9.46
C ASN A 236 -9.63 10.28 -9.69
N ARG A 237 -8.55 11.00 -9.98
CA ARG A 237 -8.50 12.45 -10.23
C ARG A 237 -8.23 12.79 -11.70
N ASP A 238 -8.08 11.77 -12.53
CA ASP A 238 -7.77 11.90 -13.95
C ASP A 238 -9.02 11.79 -14.83
N THR A 239 -8.87 12.03 -16.13
CA THR A 239 -9.94 11.81 -17.11
C THR A 239 -9.92 10.37 -17.65
N TRP A 240 -11.05 9.94 -18.22
CA TRP A 240 -11.16 8.67 -18.96
C TRP A 240 -10.84 8.82 -20.46
N ASN A 241 -10.49 10.02 -20.92
CA ASN A 241 -10.16 10.29 -22.31
C ASN A 241 -8.74 9.79 -22.63
N LEU A 242 -8.55 9.22 -23.83
CA LEU A 242 -7.21 8.92 -24.32
C LEU A 242 -6.41 10.20 -24.58
N GLY A 243 -5.08 10.06 -24.61
CA GLY A 243 -4.15 11.13 -24.96
C GLY A 243 -3.06 11.40 -23.92
N LEU A 244 -2.04 12.12 -24.38
CA LEU A 244 -0.79 12.37 -23.63
C LEU A 244 -0.58 13.86 -23.29
N ASN A 245 -1.62 14.68 -23.38
CA ASN A 245 -1.53 16.10 -23.05
C ASN A 245 -2.05 16.40 -21.64
N ASP A 246 -1.71 17.58 -21.12
CA ASP A 246 -2.04 17.99 -19.76
C ASP A 246 -3.56 18.06 -19.48
N LYS A 247 -4.37 18.34 -20.52
CA LYS A 247 -5.84 18.35 -20.42
C LYS A 247 -6.40 16.94 -20.26
N ALA A 248 -5.86 15.97 -21.01
CA ALA A 248 -6.24 14.58 -20.90
C ALA A 248 -5.73 13.95 -19.60
N ARG A 249 -4.53 14.32 -19.13
CA ARG A 249 -3.82 13.70 -18.00
C ARG A 249 -3.72 14.61 -16.76
N LYS A 250 -4.80 15.35 -16.47
CA LYS A 250 -4.83 16.34 -15.37
C LYS A 250 -4.46 15.74 -14.02
N GLY A 251 -4.81 14.48 -13.77
CA GLY A 251 -4.55 13.81 -12.49
C GLY A 251 -3.07 13.54 -12.20
N TYR A 252 -2.21 13.65 -13.21
CA TYR A 252 -0.79 13.30 -13.15
C TYR A 252 0.13 14.52 -13.19
N GLN A 253 -0.40 15.75 -13.20
CA GLN A 253 0.40 16.95 -13.39
C GLN A 253 1.39 17.20 -12.25
N VAL A 254 1.05 16.80 -11.01
CA VAL A 254 1.95 16.89 -9.84
C VAL A 254 3.30 16.20 -10.06
N LEU A 255 3.37 15.21 -10.95
CA LEU A 255 4.63 14.54 -11.28
C LEU A 255 5.71 15.52 -11.78
N LYS A 256 5.31 16.63 -12.42
CA LYS A 256 6.23 17.71 -12.82
C LYS A 256 6.81 18.42 -11.58
N ALA A 257 5.98 18.67 -10.58
CA ALA A 257 6.42 19.27 -9.30
C ALA A 257 7.40 18.35 -8.57
N PHE A 258 7.19 17.03 -8.55
CA PHE A 258 8.16 16.10 -7.95
C PHE A 258 9.55 16.22 -8.59
N ARG A 259 9.60 16.37 -9.93
CA ARG A 259 10.85 16.62 -10.65
C ARG A 259 11.45 17.97 -10.30
N GLU A 260 10.64 19.02 -10.20
CA GLU A 260 11.09 20.38 -9.83
C GLU A 260 11.65 20.44 -8.41
N TYR A 261 11.06 19.72 -7.46
CA TYR A 261 11.60 19.52 -6.11
C TYR A 261 12.80 18.54 -6.07
N GLY A 262 13.26 18.06 -7.22
CA GLY A 262 14.47 17.25 -7.34
C GLY A 262 14.34 15.80 -6.88
N TYR A 263 13.12 15.24 -6.80
CA TYR A 263 12.93 13.84 -6.46
C TYR A 263 13.53 12.92 -7.53
N LYS A 264 14.37 11.97 -7.11
CA LYS A 264 15.10 11.05 -8.00
C LYS A 264 14.76 9.58 -7.81
N GLY A 265 13.91 9.22 -6.84
CA GLY A 265 13.55 7.83 -6.57
C GLY A 265 12.47 7.28 -7.51
N GLU A 266 11.98 6.10 -7.18
CA GLU A 266 10.98 5.38 -7.98
C GLU A 266 9.56 5.87 -7.65
N ILE A 267 8.67 5.92 -8.64
CA ILE A 267 7.26 6.26 -8.44
C ILE A 267 6.38 5.15 -9.01
N GLY A 268 5.59 4.55 -8.13
CA GLY A 268 4.42 3.76 -8.45
C GLY A 268 3.25 4.64 -8.82
N ILE A 269 2.90 4.58 -10.10
CA ILE A 269 1.82 5.36 -10.69
C ILE A 269 0.52 4.58 -10.54
N GLY A 270 -0.40 5.12 -9.75
CA GLY A 270 -1.80 4.69 -9.68
C GLY A 270 -2.50 4.92 -11.02
N VAL A 271 -2.70 3.85 -11.79
CA VAL A 271 -3.29 3.90 -13.15
C VAL A 271 -4.71 3.34 -13.23
N ILE A 272 -5.21 2.78 -12.12
CA ILE A 272 -6.55 2.22 -11.98
C ILE A 272 -7.25 2.93 -10.82
N ASP A 273 -8.43 3.46 -11.09
CA ASP A 273 -9.32 4.00 -10.06
C ASP A 273 -10.01 2.84 -9.36
N VAL A 274 -9.73 2.68 -8.07
CA VAL A 274 -10.27 1.58 -7.25
C VAL A 274 -11.63 1.93 -6.62
N HIS A 275 -12.15 3.14 -6.85
CA HIS A 275 -13.41 3.63 -6.29
C HIS A 275 -14.62 3.38 -7.20
N VAL A 276 -14.38 2.99 -8.46
CA VAL A 276 -15.41 2.66 -9.46
C VAL A 276 -15.32 1.20 -9.90
N ASP A 277 -16.39 0.65 -10.50
CA ASP A 277 -16.43 -0.75 -10.93
C ASP A 277 -16.07 -0.91 -12.42
N GLU A 278 -16.19 0.18 -13.19
CA GLU A 278 -15.78 0.29 -14.58
C GLU A 278 -14.31 -0.07 -14.73
N ILE A 279 -14.00 -0.89 -15.72
CA ILE A 279 -12.63 -1.33 -16.01
C ILE A 279 -12.01 -0.35 -17.01
N GLU A 280 -10.90 0.25 -16.62
CA GLU A 280 -10.10 1.13 -17.48
C GLU A 280 -9.64 0.35 -18.71
N PRO A 281 -9.75 0.90 -19.94
CA PRO A 281 -9.15 0.28 -21.12
C PRO A 281 -7.61 0.24 -21.01
N PRO A 282 -6.95 -0.83 -21.49
CA PRO A 282 -5.48 -0.91 -21.49
C PRO A 282 -4.79 0.27 -22.19
N GLU A 283 -5.42 0.87 -23.21
CA GLU A 283 -4.92 2.03 -23.94
C GLU A 283 -4.91 3.29 -23.05
N LEU A 284 -5.92 3.44 -22.20
CA LEU A 284 -5.99 4.52 -21.22
C LEU A 284 -4.87 4.35 -20.19
N VAL A 285 -4.67 3.13 -19.69
CA VAL A 285 -3.58 2.78 -18.78
C VAL A 285 -2.22 3.08 -19.42
N ARG A 286 -2.00 2.67 -20.67
CA ARG A 286 -0.80 2.98 -21.45
C ARG A 286 -0.54 4.49 -21.47
N ASP A 287 -1.56 5.28 -21.79
CA ASP A 287 -1.41 6.73 -21.91
C ASP A 287 -1.06 7.40 -20.57
N ARG A 288 -1.61 6.89 -19.45
CA ARG A 288 -1.23 7.31 -18.09
C ARG A 288 0.25 7.05 -17.82
N ILE A 289 0.72 5.84 -18.15
CA ILE A 289 2.12 5.43 -17.94
C ILE A 289 3.08 6.28 -18.79
N LEU A 290 2.79 6.45 -20.08
CA LEU A 290 3.65 7.22 -21.00
C LEU A 290 3.69 8.70 -20.62
N TYR A 291 2.56 9.28 -20.21
CA TYR A 291 2.53 10.64 -19.69
C TYR A 291 3.38 10.78 -18.43
N ALA A 292 3.22 9.87 -17.46
CA ALA A 292 4.00 9.88 -16.22
C ALA A 292 5.51 9.76 -16.48
N ALA A 293 5.91 8.86 -17.37
CA ALA A 293 7.31 8.71 -17.79
C ALA A 293 7.88 10.01 -18.38
N LYS A 294 7.11 10.71 -19.24
CA LYS A 294 7.50 12.01 -19.80
C LYS A 294 7.57 13.10 -18.73
N ALA A 295 6.59 13.15 -17.81
CA ALA A 295 6.53 14.16 -16.76
C ALA A 295 7.71 14.07 -15.79
N LEU A 296 8.09 12.86 -15.38
CA LEU A 296 9.22 12.60 -14.50
C LEU A 296 10.58 12.63 -15.22
N GLY A 297 10.59 12.38 -16.53
CA GLY A 297 11.80 12.44 -17.36
C GLY A 297 12.66 11.18 -17.35
N ASP A 298 12.22 10.10 -16.68
CA ASP A 298 12.92 8.82 -16.66
C ASP A 298 11.93 7.64 -16.56
N PRO A 299 11.70 6.88 -17.66
CA PRO A 299 10.81 5.73 -17.65
C PRO A 299 11.28 4.59 -16.74
N ALA A 300 12.57 4.49 -16.42
CA ALA A 300 13.12 3.41 -15.59
C ALA A 300 12.74 3.53 -14.11
N LYS A 301 12.21 4.69 -13.70
CA LYS A 301 11.74 4.97 -12.33
C LYS A 301 10.24 4.71 -12.15
N ILE A 302 9.53 4.40 -13.22
CA ILE A 302 8.07 4.20 -13.19
C ILE A 302 7.72 2.76 -12.87
N TYR A 303 6.88 2.59 -11.86
CA TYR A 303 6.19 1.35 -11.52
C TYR A 303 4.70 1.56 -11.76
N VAL A 304 3.97 0.47 -11.98
CA VAL A 304 2.55 0.53 -12.33
C VAL A 304 1.73 -0.19 -11.27
N ASN A 305 0.76 0.50 -10.68
CA ASN A 305 -0.12 -0.04 -9.64
C ASN A 305 -1.54 0.53 -9.75
N PRO A 306 -2.51 -0.05 -9.03
CA PRO A 306 -3.78 0.62 -8.78
C PRO A 306 -3.58 1.80 -7.82
N ASP A 307 -4.57 2.70 -7.74
CA ASP A 307 -4.55 3.85 -6.83
C ASP A 307 -4.40 3.47 -5.36
N CYS A 308 -5.05 2.38 -4.93
CA CYS A 308 -5.01 1.86 -3.56
C CYS A 308 -5.31 0.33 -3.59
N GLY A 309 -5.51 -0.29 -2.43
CA GLY A 309 -5.95 -1.68 -2.33
C GLY A 309 -7.34 -1.90 -2.95
N LEU A 310 -7.56 -3.08 -3.53
CA LEU A 310 -8.78 -3.46 -4.25
C LEU A 310 -9.82 -4.17 -3.35
N ARG A 311 -9.67 -4.11 -2.01
CA ARG A 311 -10.57 -4.79 -1.06
C ARG A 311 -12.03 -4.36 -1.12
N THR A 312 -12.29 -3.15 -1.63
CA THR A 312 -13.63 -2.56 -1.75
C THR A 312 -14.34 -2.93 -3.05
N ARG A 313 -13.68 -3.63 -3.97
CA ARG A 313 -14.23 -4.09 -5.27
C ARG A 313 -14.60 -5.56 -5.21
N SER A 314 -15.50 -6.00 -6.10
CA SER A 314 -15.71 -7.43 -6.29
C SER A 314 -14.40 -8.09 -6.78
N ARG A 315 -14.20 -9.38 -6.51
CA ARG A 315 -13.00 -10.09 -6.98
C ARG A 315 -12.89 -10.07 -8.51
N LEU A 316 -14.03 -10.22 -9.20
CA LEU A 316 -14.08 -10.16 -10.66
C LEU A 316 -13.61 -8.79 -11.18
N VAL A 317 -14.15 -7.70 -10.61
CA VAL A 317 -13.73 -6.33 -10.96
C VAL A 317 -12.26 -6.12 -10.65
N ALA A 318 -11.79 -6.53 -9.47
CA ALA A 318 -10.40 -6.39 -9.07
C ALA A 318 -9.43 -7.08 -10.04
N PHE A 319 -9.69 -8.34 -10.40
CA PHE A 319 -8.83 -9.08 -11.33
C PHE A 319 -8.89 -8.56 -12.76
N ASN A 320 -10.05 -8.08 -13.23
CA ASN A 320 -10.16 -7.44 -14.54
C ASN A 320 -9.40 -6.10 -14.59
N LYS A 321 -9.43 -5.30 -13.52
CA LYS A 321 -8.62 -4.09 -13.38
C LYS A 321 -7.12 -4.40 -13.41
N ILE A 322 -6.67 -5.42 -12.66
CA ILE A 322 -5.26 -5.85 -12.68
C ILE A 322 -4.86 -6.36 -14.06
N LYS A 323 -5.72 -7.13 -14.75
CA LYS A 323 -5.47 -7.58 -16.12
C LYS A 323 -5.27 -6.39 -17.07
N SER A 324 -6.13 -5.38 -16.97
CA SER A 324 -6.00 -4.16 -17.77
C SER A 324 -4.71 -3.39 -17.44
N GLN A 325 -4.37 -3.28 -16.15
CA GLN A 325 -3.12 -2.68 -15.70
C GLN A 325 -1.90 -3.34 -16.35
N VAL A 326 -1.82 -4.67 -16.28
CA VAL A 326 -0.71 -5.43 -16.88
C VAL A 326 -0.66 -5.21 -18.38
N LYS A 327 -1.82 -5.26 -19.05
CA LYS A 327 -1.89 -5.06 -20.49
C LYS A 327 -1.47 -3.65 -20.90
N GLY A 328 -1.88 -2.62 -20.17
CA GLY A 328 -1.47 -1.24 -20.42
C GLY A 328 0.03 -1.03 -20.24
N ALA A 329 0.65 -1.68 -19.24
CA ALA A 329 2.10 -1.66 -19.05
C ALA A 329 2.85 -2.34 -20.21
N GLU A 330 2.34 -3.45 -20.74
CA GLU A 330 2.88 -4.07 -21.96
C GLU A 330 2.80 -3.12 -23.16
N LEU A 331 1.64 -2.51 -23.40
CA LEU A 331 1.46 -1.56 -24.49
C LEU A 331 2.38 -0.34 -24.36
N ALA A 332 2.63 0.13 -23.13
CA ALA A 332 3.56 1.24 -22.88
C ALA A 332 5.01 0.84 -23.18
N ARG A 333 5.44 -0.36 -22.78
CA ARG A 333 6.76 -0.90 -23.13
C ARG A 333 6.97 -0.97 -24.64
N GLN A 334 5.98 -1.46 -25.38
CA GLN A 334 6.02 -1.57 -26.84
C GLN A 334 6.15 -0.20 -27.55
N LYS A 335 5.76 0.90 -26.91
CA LYS A 335 5.91 2.26 -27.47
C LYS A 335 7.28 2.89 -27.19
N LEU A 336 8.06 2.33 -26.27
CA LEU A 336 9.41 2.80 -25.91
C LEU A 336 10.51 1.84 -26.33
N SER A 337 10.14 0.65 -26.82
CA SER A 337 11.03 -0.27 -27.53
C SER A 337 11.12 0.19 -28.97
#